data_AF-A0A137QDR9-F1
#
_entry.id   AF-A0A137QDR9-F1
#
_cell.length_a   1.000
_cell.length_b   1.000
_cell.length_c   1.000
_cell.angle_alpha   90.00
_cell.angle_beta   90.00
_cell.angle_gamma   90.00
#
_symmetry.space_group_name_H-M   'P 1'
#
loop_
_entity.id
_entity.type
_entity.pdbx_description
1 polymer ?
#
loop_
_entity_poly.entity_id
_entity_poly.type
_entity_poly.pdbx_seq_one_letter_code
_entity_poly.pdbx_strand_id
1 'polypeptide(L)'
;MPLYQMICIAAHFPEYQHIRSLAQKSATHIMNSGGVVRKIESWGTMQLPQRMKKKRSTAAYEYVGDYWSLHCDASPQTLRSLNNFLRRDPRVLRWSVLKLGDRVEDVAKQGRKLLQKTPSAADITDL
;
A
#
# COMPACT_ATOMS: atom_id res chain seq x y z
N MET A 1 -0.31 16.63 10.36
CA MET A 1 -0.14 15.17 10.16
C MET A 1 0.81 14.99 8.98
N PRO A 2 1.88 14.19 9.11
CA PRO A 2 2.79 13.94 8.00
C PRO A 2 2.11 13.09 6.91
N LEU A 3 2.59 13.25 5.68
CA LEU A 3 2.17 12.43 4.54
C LEU A 3 3.05 11.18 4.48
N TYR A 4 2.40 10.02 4.42
CA TYR A 4 3.04 8.72 4.30
C TYR A 4 2.63 8.02 3.00
N GLN A 5 3.55 7.22 2.47
CA GLN A 5 3.29 6.22 1.45
C GLN A 5 3.64 4.86 2.01
N MET A 6 2.67 3.96 1.99
CA MET A 6 2.87 2.56 2.30
C MET A 6 2.91 1.76 1.01
N ILE A 7 3.89 0.87 0.90
CA ILE A 7 3.95 -0.15 -0.15
C ILE A 7 3.82 -1.50 0.55
N CYS A 8 2.88 -2.30 0.09
CA CYS A 8 2.60 -3.61 0.66
C CYS A 8 2.67 -4.68 -0.43
N ILE A 9 3.28 -5.80 -0.06
CA ILE A 9 3.39 -7.01 -0.85
C ILE A 9 2.46 -8.03 -0.19
N ALA A 10 1.38 -8.37 -0.88
CA ALA A 10 0.48 -9.44 -0.48
C ALA A 10 0.89 -10.76 -1.14
N ALA A 11 0.55 -11.86 -0.48
CA ALA A 11 0.64 -13.19 -1.06
C ALA A 11 -0.25 -13.26 -2.30
N HIS A 12 0.22 -13.92 -3.34
CA HIS A 12 -0.52 -13.96 -4.59
C HIS A 12 -1.78 -14.83 -4.46
N PHE A 13 -2.92 -14.30 -4.89
CA PHE A 13 -4.15 -15.06 -5.02
C PHE A 13 -4.75 -14.87 -6.41
N PRO A 14 -5.33 -15.93 -7.01
CA PRO A 14 -6.05 -15.81 -8.29
C PRO A 14 -7.22 -14.82 -8.21
N GLU A 15 -7.84 -14.70 -7.03
CA GLU A 15 -8.99 -13.84 -6.81
C GLU A 15 -8.60 -12.46 -6.27
N TYR A 16 -8.97 -11.42 -7.02
CA TYR A 16 -8.75 -10.02 -6.64
C TYR A 16 -9.46 -9.60 -5.33
N GLN A 17 -10.51 -10.34 -4.94
CA GLN A 17 -11.31 -10.05 -3.75
C GLN A 17 -10.45 -9.99 -2.47
N HIS A 18 -9.43 -10.84 -2.37
CA HIS A 18 -8.58 -10.91 -1.19
C HIS A 18 -7.73 -9.65 -1.01
N ILE A 19 -7.12 -9.15 -2.08
CA ILE A 19 -6.31 -7.92 -2.08
C ILE A 19 -7.22 -6.71 -1.86
N ARG A 20 -8.36 -6.65 -2.56
CA ARG A 20 -9.34 -5.57 -2.38
C ARG A 20 -9.80 -5.47 -0.93
N SER A 21 -10.17 -6.61 -0.31
CA SER A 21 -10.61 -6.63 1.09
C SER A 21 -9.51 -6.22 2.06
N LEU A 22 -8.25 -6.57 1.79
CA LEU A 22 -7.10 -6.15 2.58
C LEU A 22 -6.89 -4.63 2.49
N ALA A 23 -6.80 -4.09 1.27
CA ALA A 23 -6.62 -2.66 1.03
C ALA A 23 -7.77 -1.84 1.63
N GLN A 24 -9.01 -2.30 1.47
CA GLN A 24 -10.19 -1.66 2.05
C GLN A 24 -10.14 -1.64 3.58
N LYS A 25 -9.82 -2.77 4.23
CA LYS A 25 -9.68 -2.83 5.70
C LYS A 25 -8.56 -1.92 6.21
N SER A 26 -7.41 -1.88 5.52
CA SER A 26 -6.32 -0.97 5.86
C SER A 26 -6.73 0.49 5.72
N ALA A 27 -7.45 0.86 4.66
CA ALA A 27 -7.95 2.21 4.45
C ALA A 27 -8.97 2.60 5.53
N THR A 28 -9.97 1.74 5.80
CA THR A 28 -10.96 1.96 6.86
C THR A 28 -10.30 2.09 8.23
N HIS A 29 -9.28 1.29 8.53
CA HIS A 29 -8.55 1.41 9.80
C HIS A 29 -7.89 2.80 9.97
N ILE A 30 -7.31 3.35 8.90
CA ILE A 30 -6.72 4.71 8.92
C ILE A 30 -7.83 5.76 9.11
N MET A 31 -8.91 5.66 8.34
CA MET A 31 -10.03 6.61 8.41
C MET A 31 -10.70 6.62 9.79
N ASN A 32 -10.94 5.44 10.37
CA ASN A 32 -11.51 5.32 11.72
C ASN A 32 -10.59 5.88 12.81
N SER A 33 -9.28 5.95 12.56
CA SER A 33 -8.29 6.52 13.47
C SER A 33 -8.06 8.02 13.23
N GLY A 34 -8.93 8.69 12.46
CA GLY A 34 -8.84 10.12 12.15
C GLY A 34 -7.79 10.50 11.09
N GLY A 35 -7.24 9.52 10.37
CA GLY A 35 -6.36 9.76 9.23
C GLY A 35 -7.13 9.92 7.91
N VAL A 36 -6.46 10.45 6.88
CA VAL A 36 -7.04 10.64 5.55
C VAL A 36 -6.31 9.77 4.55
N VAL A 37 -7.06 9.01 3.75
CA VAL A 37 -6.51 8.24 2.63
C VAL A 37 -6.64 9.07 1.35
N ARG A 38 -5.52 9.31 0.67
CA ARG A 38 -5.46 10.13 -0.55
C ARG A 38 -5.57 9.29 -1.82
N LYS A 39 -4.82 8.20 -1.90
CA LYS A 39 -4.72 7.38 -3.10
C LYS A 39 -4.45 5.92 -2.74
N ILE A 40 -5.10 5.01 -3.45
CA ILE A 40 -4.84 3.57 -3.40
C ILE A 40 -4.53 3.12 -4.82
N GLU A 41 -3.41 2.45 -5.03
CA GLU A 41 -3.02 1.93 -6.33
C GLU A 41 -2.68 0.45 -6.22
N SER A 42 -3.16 -0.34 -7.18
CA SER A 42 -2.71 -1.72 -7.36
C SER A 42 -1.68 -1.74 -8.49
N TRP A 43 -0.50 -2.29 -8.22
CA TRP A 43 0.55 -2.47 -9.22
C TRP A 43 0.43 -3.84 -9.91
N GLY A 44 -0.44 -4.71 -9.38
CA GLY A 44 -0.64 -6.06 -9.88
C GLY A 44 0.40 -7.04 -9.37
N THR A 45 0.47 -8.16 -10.08
CA THR A 45 1.28 -9.32 -9.74
C THR A 45 2.70 -9.17 -10.30
N MET A 46 3.71 -9.18 -9.44
CA MET A 46 5.12 -9.04 -9.85
C MET A 46 5.99 -10.09 -9.16
N GLN A 47 7.16 -10.37 -9.75
CA GLN A 47 8.14 -11.26 -9.14
C GLN A 47 8.76 -10.62 -7.89
N LEU A 48 8.92 -11.43 -6.86
CA LEU A 48 9.54 -11.00 -5.60
C LEU A 48 11.06 -10.91 -5.78
N PRO A 49 11.74 -9.89 -5.22
CA PRO A 49 13.20 -9.77 -5.28
C PRO A 49 13.93 -10.97 -4.67
N GLN A 50 13.28 -11.61 -3.68
CA GLN A 50 13.76 -12.81 -3.03
C GLN A 50 12.55 -13.66 -2.67
N ARG A 51 12.71 -14.98 -2.67
CA ARG A 51 11.67 -15.92 -2.20
C ARG A 51 11.24 -15.57 -0.77
N MET A 52 9.94 -15.37 -0.55
CA MET A 52 9.40 -15.03 0.78
C MET A 52 8.44 -16.11 1.25
N LYS A 53 8.40 -16.34 2.56
CA LYS A 53 7.47 -17.31 3.16
C LYS A 53 6.23 -16.59 3.67
N LYS A 54 5.06 -17.14 3.36
CA LYS A 54 3.80 -16.67 3.91
C LYS A 54 3.73 -16.87 5.42
N LYS A 55 3.14 -15.89 6.10
CA LYS A 55 3.09 -15.85 7.56
C LYS A 55 2.13 -16.92 8.08
N ARG A 56 2.60 -17.70 9.07
CA ARG A 56 1.82 -18.72 9.79
C ARG A 56 1.34 -19.91 8.92
N SER A 57 1.78 -20.04 7.68
CA SER A 57 1.58 -21.25 6.89
C SER A 57 2.82 -22.14 6.91
N THR A 58 2.61 -23.44 7.01
CA THR A 58 3.60 -24.48 6.68
C THR A 58 3.95 -24.52 5.18
N ALA A 59 3.26 -23.71 4.37
CA ALA A 59 3.35 -23.64 2.92
C ALA A 59 4.70 -23.16 2.36
N ALA A 60 4.86 -23.45 1.07
CA ALA A 60 6.00 -23.19 0.21
C ALA A 60 6.39 -21.70 0.14
N TYR A 61 7.63 -21.46 -0.28
CA TYR A 61 8.11 -20.13 -0.60
C TYR A 61 7.40 -19.59 -1.85
N GLU A 62 6.95 -18.35 -1.78
CA GLU A 62 6.38 -17.65 -2.93
C GLU A 62 7.49 -16.93 -3.70
N TYR A 63 7.39 -16.96 -5.03
CA TYR A 63 8.27 -16.23 -5.96
C TYR A 63 7.57 -15.00 -6.55
N VAL A 64 6.26 -14.89 -6.36
CA VAL A 64 5.39 -13.90 -6.96
C VAL A 64 4.51 -13.32 -5.85
N GLY A 65 4.24 -12.03 -5.89
CA GLY A 65 3.35 -11.35 -4.95
C GLY A 65 2.62 -10.19 -5.60
N ASP A 66 1.53 -9.79 -4.96
CA ASP A 66 0.70 -8.70 -5.43
C ASP A 66 1.07 -7.40 -4.73
N TYR A 67 1.48 -6.42 -5.53
CA TYR A 67 1.95 -5.13 -5.05
C TYR A 67 0.81 -4.13 -5.05
N TRP A 68 0.71 -3.37 -3.97
CA TRP A 68 -0.20 -2.24 -3.89
C TRP A 68 0.37 -1.15 -2.99
N SER A 69 -0.04 0.08 -3.27
CA SER A 69 0.40 1.27 -2.56
C SER A 69 -0.78 2.02 -1.95
N LEU A 70 -0.53 2.69 -0.84
CA LEU A 70 -1.48 3.50 -0.10
C LEU A 70 -0.83 4.80 0.33
N HIS A 71 -1.38 5.91 -0.14
CA HIS A 71 -0.96 7.24 0.27
C HIS A 71 -1.94 7.77 1.31
N CYS A 72 -1.44 8.16 2.47
CA CYS A 72 -2.27 8.62 3.58
C CYS A 72 -1.61 9.72 4.40
N ASP A 73 -2.42 10.62 4.93
CA ASP A 73 -2.03 11.50 6.03
C ASP A 73 -2.48 10.84 7.32
N ALA A 74 -1.53 10.53 8.20
CA ALA A 74 -1.83 9.83 9.44
C ALA A 74 -0.95 10.33 10.57
N SER A 75 -1.42 10.20 11.80
CA SER A 75 -0.56 10.39 12.96
C SER A 75 0.45 9.24 13.09
N PRO A 76 1.63 9.45 13.67
CA PRO A 76 2.57 8.36 13.95
C PRO A 76 1.97 7.25 14.83
N GLN A 77 0.99 7.56 15.68
CA GLN A 77 0.27 6.59 16.50
C GLN A 77 -0.62 5.68 15.62
N THR A 78 -1.39 6.28 14.72
CA THR A 78 -2.21 5.56 13.74
C THR A 78 -1.36 4.64 12.87
N LEU A 79 -0.18 5.10 12.47
CA LEU A 79 0.75 4.30 11.67
C LEU A 79 1.28 3.07 12.43
N ARG A 80 1.59 3.22 13.73
CA ARG A 80 1.96 2.06 14.57
C ARG A 80 0.82 1.05 14.68
N SER A 81 -0.41 1.52 14.81
CA SER A 81 -1.59 0.65 14.83
C SER A 81 -1.78 -0.07 13.48
N LEU A 82 -1.62 0.64 12.36
CA LEU A 82 -1.66 0.05 11.02
C LEU A 82 -0.57 -1.01 10.82
N ASN A 83 0.66 -0.74 11.28
CA ASN A 83 1.74 -1.73 11.24
C ASN A 83 1.39 -2.99 12.04
N ASN A 84 0.77 -2.85 13.21
CA ASN A 84 0.31 -4.00 13.99
C ASN A 84 -0.82 -4.76 13.29
N PHE A 85 -1.75 -4.05 12.64
CA PHE A 85 -2.81 -4.64 11.84
C PHE A 85 -2.25 -5.49 10.69
N LEU A 86 -1.37 -4.91 9.86
CA LEU A 86 -0.71 -5.61 8.74
C LEU A 86 0.16 -6.77 9.22
N ARG A 87 0.82 -6.62 10.36
CA ARG A 87 1.61 -7.70 10.97
C ARG A 87 0.77 -8.91 11.35
N ARG A 88 -0.51 -8.74 11.67
CA ARG A 88 -1.41 -9.83 12.07
C ARG A 88 -2.05 -10.52 10.88
N ASP A 89 -2.20 -9.83 9.75
CA ASP A 89 -2.84 -10.40 8.56
C ASP A 89 -1.91 -11.44 7.89
N PRO A 90 -2.34 -12.71 7.72
CA PRO A 90 -1.52 -13.74 7.10
C PRO A 90 -1.34 -13.57 5.59
N ARG A 91 -2.12 -12.68 4.95
CA ARG A 91 -2.03 -12.38 3.51
C ARG A 91 -0.88 -11.43 3.19
N VAL A 92 -0.35 -10.72 4.18
CA VAL A 92 0.75 -9.77 3.99
C VAL A 92 2.09 -10.50 4.10
N LEU A 93 2.91 -10.41 3.05
CA LEU A 93 4.28 -10.93 3.06
C LEU A 93 5.22 -9.90 3.69
N ARG A 94 5.20 -8.67 3.18
CA ARG A 94 6.05 -7.57 3.63
C ARG A 94 5.39 -6.23 3.32
N TRP A 95 5.66 -5.24 4.16
CA TRP A 95 5.27 -3.87 3.88
C TRP A 95 6.40 -2.92 4.29
N SER A 96 6.42 -1.76 3.66
CA SER A 96 7.31 -0.66 3.99
C SER A 96 6.50 0.63 4.02
N VAL A 97 6.84 1.52 4.94
CA VAL A 97 6.22 2.85 5.05
C VAL A 97 7.30 3.90 4.89
N LEU A 98 7.04 4.84 3.98
CA LEU A 98 7.89 5.97 3.66
C LEU A 98 7.21 7.25 4.13
N LYS A 99 7.97 8.14 4.76
CA LYS A 99 7.51 9.49 5.10
C LYS A 99 7.81 10.39 3.91
N LEU A 100 6.78 10.86 3.22
CA LEU A 100 6.93 11.69 2.03
C LEU A 100 7.06 13.19 2.35
N GLY A 101 6.49 13.64 3.45
CA GLY A 101 6.55 15.04 3.85
C GLY A 101 6.08 15.27 5.28
N ASP A 102 6.65 16.28 5.93
CA ASP A 102 6.27 16.70 7.29
C ASP A 102 5.81 18.16 7.31
N ARG A 103 6.48 19.02 6.54
CA ARG A 103 6.12 20.43 6.39
C ARG A 103 4.89 20.57 5.50
N VAL A 104 4.10 21.60 5.75
CA VAL A 104 2.85 21.87 5.02
C VAL A 104 3.10 22.02 3.53
N GLU A 105 4.18 22.70 3.16
CA GLU A 105 4.61 22.91 1.77
C GLU A 105 4.88 21.57 1.05
N ASP A 106 5.60 20.65 1.69
CA ASP A 106 5.91 19.33 1.15
C ASP A 106 4.63 18.50 0.97
N VAL A 107 3.76 18.51 1.98
CA VAL A 107 2.50 17.77 1.97
C VAL A 107 1.57 18.28 0.86
N ALA A 108 1.54 19.60 0.62
CA ALA A 108 0.77 20.21 -0.45
C ALA A 108 1.34 19.86 -1.84
N LYS A 109 2.67 19.97 -2.00
CA LYS A 109 3.35 19.65 -3.26
C LYS A 109 3.17 18.17 -3.64
N GLN A 110 3.44 17.26 -2.70
CA GLN A 110 3.26 15.83 -2.93
C GLN A 110 1.78 15.47 -3.12
N GLY A 111 0.86 16.12 -2.37
CA GLY A 111 -0.58 15.96 -2.56
C GLY A 111 -1.04 16.29 -3.96
N ARG A 112 -0.62 17.43 -4.50
CA ARG A 112 -0.93 17.82 -5.90
C ARG A 112 -0.40 16.81 -6.90
N LYS A 113 0.81 16.30 -6.70
CA LYS A 113 1.39 15.27 -7.57
C LYS A 113 0.55 13.98 -7.59
N LEU A 114 -0.01 13.57 -6.45
CA LEU A 114 -0.85 12.37 -6.38
C LEU A 114 -2.18 12.50 -7.13
N LEU A 115 -2.71 13.72 -7.25
CA LEU A 115 -3.93 14.04 -7.99
C LEU A 115 -3.71 14.12 -9.50
N GLN A 116 -2.47 14.37 -9.95
CA GLN A 116 -2.15 14.32 -11.37
C GLN A 116 -2.30 12.88 -11.85
N LYS A 117 -3.17 12.67 -12.84
CA LYS A 117 -3.39 11.38 -13.48
C LYS A 117 -2.03 10.85 -13.95
N THR A 118 -1.64 9.67 -13.49
CA THR A 118 -0.51 8.96 -14.09
C THR A 118 -0.84 8.80 -15.58
N PRO A 119 -0.01 9.28 -16.52
CA PRO A 119 -0.27 9.08 -17.93
C PRO A 119 -0.45 7.58 -18.14
N SER A 120 -1.62 7.22 -18.67
CA SER A 120 -1.90 5.83 -19.03
C SER A 120 -0.91 5.46 -20.12
N ALA A 121 -0.41 4.22 -20.15
CA ALA A 121 0.43 3.76 -21.25
C ALA A 121 -0.26 3.94 -22.63
N ALA A 122 -1.60 4.07 -22.66
CA ALA A 122 -2.37 4.41 -23.85
C ALA A 122 -2.11 5.85 -24.37
N ASP A 123 -1.72 6.79 -23.51
CA ASP A 123 -1.48 8.19 -23.90
C ASP A 123 -0.10 8.35 -24.60
N ILE A 124 0.75 7.31 -24.58
CA ILE A 124 2.11 7.33 -25.14
C ILE A 124 2.16 6.74 -26.56
N THR A 125 1.17 5.92 -26.93
CA THR A 125 1.10 5.24 -28.24
C THR A 125 0.39 6.04 -29.34
N ASP A 126 -0.11 7.24 -29.05
CA ASP A 126 -0.82 8.11 -30.01
C ASP A 126 0.08 9.22 -30.60
N LEU A 127 1.39 8.97 -30.76
CA LEU A 127 2.34 9.84 -31.47
C LEU A 127 3.08 9.10 -32.58
#